data_AF-A0A3M0WHM5-F1
#
_entry.id   AF-A0A3M0WHM5-F1
#
_cell.length_a   1.000
_cell.length_b   1.000
_cell.length_c   1.000
_cell.angle_alpha   90.00
_cell.angle_beta   90.00
_cell.angle_gamma   90.00
#
_symmetry.space_group_name_H-M   'P 1'
#
loop_
_entity.id
_entity.type
_entity.pdbx_description
1 polymer ?
#
loop_
_entity_poly.entity_id
_entity_poly.type
_entity_poly.pdbx_seq_one_letter_code
_entity_poly.pdbx_strand_id
1 'polypeptide(L)'
;MKNATLKELLKLYEEMGLSPEEPLKAYISQYIKKKIQRYENELKFYERKYNATLEEMKRCHGDDFDFEDELMDWEFALESLRFWKEKLKKIGK
;
A
#
# COMPACT_ATOMS: atom_id res chain seq x y z
N MET A 1 31.75 9.38 -1.69
CA MET A 1 31.26 9.22 -3.07
C MET A 1 30.10 10.19 -3.28
N LYS A 2 30.09 10.97 -4.35
CA LYS A 2 28.92 11.79 -4.69
C LYS A 2 27.86 10.87 -5.29
N ASN A 3 26.63 10.95 -4.80
CA ASN A 3 25.50 10.26 -5.42
C ASN A 3 25.20 10.94 -6.76
N ALA A 4 24.93 10.13 -7.79
CA ALA A 4 24.47 10.65 -9.08
C ALA A 4 23.12 11.35 -8.89
N THR A 5 22.99 12.53 -9.49
CA THR A 5 21.74 13.27 -9.59
C THR A 5 20.77 12.56 -10.54
N LEU A 6 19.46 12.84 -10.41
CA LEU A 6 18.46 12.29 -11.33
C LEU A 6 18.79 12.59 -12.81
N LYS A 7 19.33 13.79 -13.08
CA LYS A 7 19.72 14.21 -14.43
C LYS A 7 20.86 13.34 -14.99
N GLU A 8 21.85 13.03 -14.17
CA GLU A 8 22.96 12.17 -14.56
C GLU A 8 22.50 10.73 -14.82
N LEU A 9 21.57 10.20 -14.00
CA LEU A 9 20.99 8.89 -14.21
C LEU A 9 20.22 8.81 -15.53
N LEU A 10 19.34 9.78 -15.81
CA LEU A 10 18.57 9.80 -17.06
C LEU A 10 19.48 9.85 -18.30
N LYS A 11 20.58 10.63 -18.23
CA LYS A 11 21.58 10.67 -19.30
C LYS A 11 22.24 9.31 -19.54
N LEU A 12 22.58 8.59 -18.47
CA LEU A 12 23.15 7.25 -18.59
C LEU A 12 22.17 6.25 -19.23
N TYR A 13 20.88 6.31 -18.88
CA TYR A 13 19.85 5.50 -19.52
C TYR A 13 19.77 5.77 -21.03
N GLU A 14 19.79 7.06 -21.43
CA GLU A 14 19.80 7.46 -22.84
C GLU A 14 21.06 6.96 -23.57
N GLU A 15 22.24 7.14 -22.99
CA GLU A 15 23.52 6.66 -23.55
C GLU A 15 23.54 5.13 -23.74
N MET A 16 22.86 4.39 -22.87
CA MET A 16 22.74 2.93 -22.95
C MET A 16 21.60 2.45 -23.87
N GLY A 17 20.83 3.35 -24.47
CA GLY A 17 19.64 3.01 -25.27
C GLY A 17 18.53 2.35 -24.45
N LEU A 18 18.48 2.62 -23.14
CA LEU A 18 17.51 2.05 -22.21
C LEU A 18 16.41 3.07 -21.89
N SER A 19 15.16 2.60 -21.86
CA SER A 19 14.07 3.40 -21.28
C SER A 19 14.08 3.24 -19.75
N PRO A 20 14.14 4.34 -18.97
CA PRO A 20 14.01 4.27 -17.52
C PRO A 20 12.58 3.90 -17.08
N GLU A 21 11.60 4.00 -17.97
CA GLU A 21 10.19 3.82 -17.66
C GLU A 21 9.88 2.40 -17.18
N GLU A 22 10.33 1.38 -17.90
CA GLU A 22 10.03 -0.02 -17.57
C GLU A 22 10.61 -0.46 -16.21
N PRO A 23 11.90 -0.21 -15.90
CA PRO A 23 12.44 -0.48 -14.57
C PRO A 23 11.71 0.28 -13.45
N LEU A 24 11.34 1.54 -13.69
CA LEU A 24 10.59 2.35 -12.71
C LEU A 24 9.18 1.80 -12.48
N LYS A 25 8.45 1.46 -13.55
CA LYS A 25 7.13 0.82 -13.49
C LYS A 25 7.20 -0.50 -12.72
N ALA A 26 8.21 -1.33 -13.00
CA ALA A 26 8.41 -2.59 -12.32
C ALA A 26 8.71 -2.39 -10.82
N TYR A 27 9.61 -1.48 -10.49
CA TYR A 27 9.97 -1.15 -9.10
C TYR A 27 8.77 -0.65 -8.31
N ILE A 28 8.06 0.36 -8.83
CA ILE A 28 6.89 0.94 -8.15
C ILE A 28 5.78 -0.11 -8.03
N SER A 29 5.55 -0.92 -9.06
CA SER A 29 4.56 -2.01 -9.00
C SER A 29 4.86 -3.01 -7.90
N GLN A 30 6.12 -3.44 -7.75
CA GLN A 30 6.52 -4.35 -6.68
C GLN A 30 6.36 -3.71 -5.29
N TYR A 31 6.74 -2.45 -5.14
CA TYR A 31 6.54 -1.71 -3.89
C TYR A 31 5.07 -1.64 -3.49
N ILE A 32 4.18 -1.29 -4.43
CA ILE A 32 2.75 -1.21 -4.18
C ILE A 32 2.16 -2.59 -3.86
N LYS A 33 2.56 -3.65 -4.57
CA LYS A 33 2.12 -5.02 -4.27
C LYS A 33 2.50 -5.45 -2.84
N LYS A 34 3.70 -5.09 -2.36
CA LYS A 34 4.11 -5.33 -0.97
C LYS A 34 3.22 -4.59 0.03
N LYS A 35 2.83 -3.35 -0.27
CA LYS A 35 1.89 -2.59 0.57
C LYS A 35 0.50 -3.23 0.59
N ILE A 36 -0.03 -3.61 -0.57
CA ILE A 36 -1.31 -4.34 -0.68
C ILE A 36 -1.28 -5.61 0.17
N GLN A 37 -0.25 -6.44 0.00
CA GLN A 37 -0.13 -7.69 0.74
C GLN A 37 -0.08 -7.47 2.25
N ARG A 38 0.61 -6.43 2.71
CA ARG A 38 0.67 -6.04 4.12
C ARG A 38 -0.73 -5.72 4.65
N TYR A 39 -1.45 -4.80 4.01
CA TYR A 39 -2.78 -4.39 4.49
C TYR A 39 -3.82 -5.51 4.37
N GLU A 40 -3.74 -6.38 3.36
CA GLU A 40 -4.59 -7.58 3.29
C GLU A 40 -4.36 -8.54 4.46
N ASN A 41 -3.12 -8.63 4.95
CA ASN A 41 -2.80 -9.43 6.14
C ASN A 41 -3.28 -8.75 7.43
N GLU A 42 -3.16 -7.42 7.55
CA GLU A 42 -3.69 -6.65 8.68
C GLU A 42 -5.21 -6.79 8.76
N LEU A 43 -5.93 -6.67 7.64
CA LEU A 43 -7.39 -6.90 7.60
C LEU A 43 -7.75 -8.32 8.07
N LYS A 44 -7.08 -9.34 7.53
CA LYS A 44 -7.30 -10.74 7.95
C LYS A 44 -6.98 -10.98 9.43
N PHE A 45 -6.01 -10.27 9.98
CA PHE A 45 -5.67 -10.36 11.39
C PHE A 45 -6.85 -9.90 12.25
N TYR A 46 -7.40 -8.72 11.99
CA TYR A 46 -8.54 -8.21 12.74
C TYR A 46 -9.81 -9.05 12.54
N GLU A 47 -10.11 -9.46 11.31
CA GLU A 47 -11.24 -10.35 11.01
C GLU A 47 -11.17 -11.65 11.83
N ARG A 48 -9.97 -12.21 11.98
CA ARG A 48 -9.74 -13.42 12.80
C ARG A 48 -9.77 -13.14 14.29
N LYS A 49 -9.18 -12.03 14.74
CA LYS A 49 -9.12 -11.64 16.16
C LYS A 49 -10.52 -11.46 16.74
N TYR A 50 -11.40 -10.80 15.99
CA TYR A 50 -12.75 -10.49 16.43
C TYR A 50 -13.82 -11.46 15.93
N ASN A 51 -13.45 -12.35 15.00
CA ASN A 51 -14.39 -13.27 14.33
C ASN A 51 -15.61 -12.52 13.75
N ALA A 52 -15.34 -11.35 13.19
CA ALA A 52 -16.33 -10.39 12.70
C ALA A 52 -15.73 -9.60 11.53
N THR A 53 -16.58 -8.93 10.78
CA THR A 53 -16.18 -7.93 9.78
C THR A 53 -16.03 -6.56 10.43
N LEU A 54 -15.30 -5.65 9.77
CA LEU A 54 -15.18 -4.26 10.22
C LEU A 54 -16.56 -3.60 10.41
N GLU A 55 -17.49 -3.85 9.50
CA GLU A 55 -18.84 -3.30 9.57
C GLU A 55 -19.67 -3.87 10.73
N GLU A 56 -19.43 -5.13 11.11
CA GLU A 56 -20.04 -5.72 12.31
C GLU A 56 -19.47 -5.10 13.58
N MET A 57 -18.14 -4.94 13.65
CA MET A 57 -17.50 -4.28 14.80
C MET A 57 -18.00 -2.85 14.99
N LYS A 58 -18.07 -2.06 13.91
CA LYS A 58 -18.61 -0.69 13.95
C LYS A 58 -20.03 -0.60 14.51
N ARG A 59 -20.87 -1.61 14.28
CA ARG A 59 -22.25 -1.65 14.80
C ARG A 59 -22.31 -2.06 16.27
N CYS A 60 -21.32 -2.81 16.76
CA CYS A 60 -21.29 -3.30 18.14
C CYS A 60 -20.69 -2.29 19.14
N HIS A 61 -19.88 -1.33 18.68
CA HIS A 61 -19.15 -0.37 19.53
C HIS A 61 -20.00 0.79 20.07
N GLY A 62 -21.15 0.47 20.66
CA GLY A 62 -22.06 1.47 21.22
C GLY A 62 -21.45 2.39 22.28
N ASP A 63 -20.46 1.94 23.08
CA ASP A 63 -19.80 2.77 24.14
C ASP A 63 -18.49 2.17 24.72
N ASP A 64 -17.89 1.13 24.10
CA ASP A 64 -16.68 0.46 24.65
C ASP A 64 -15.37 1.10 24.11
N PHE A 65 -14.69 1.88 24.97
CA PHE A 65 -13.43 2.58 24.67
C PHE A 65 -12.22 1.66 24.42
N ASP A 66 -12.25 0.41 24.91
CA ASP A 66 -11.08 -0.48 24.92
C ASP A 66 -10.60 -0.95 23.53
N PHE A 67 -11.38 -0.69 22.47
CA PHE A 67 -11.10 -1.16 21.12
C PHE A 67 -11.08 -0.05 20.06
N GLU A 68 -11.23 1.23 20.47
CA GLU A 68 -11.25 2.36 19.53
C GLU A 68 -9.97 2.44 18.70
N ASP A 69 -8.81 2.29 19.33
CA ASP A 69 -7.50 2.30 18.65
C ASP A 69 -7.40 1.18 17.60
N GLU A 70 -7.84 -0.03 17.93
CA GLU A 70 -7.81 -1.17 17.01
C GLU A 70 -8.82 -1.01 15.87
N LEU A 71 -9.97 -0.41 16.15
CA LEU A 71 -10.97 -0.09 15.14
C LEU A 71 -10.40 0.94 14.15
N MET A 72 -9.76 2.00 14.64
CA MET A 72 -9.10 2.99 13.79
C MET A 72 -7.99 2.37 12.95
N ASP A 73 -7.16 1.50 13.52
CA ASP A 73 -6.11 0.80 12.77
C ASP A 73 -6.69 -0.09 11.67
N TRP A 74 -7.81 -0.77 11.95
CA TRP A 74 -8.50 -1.59 10.98
C TRP A 74 -9.10 -0.75 9.84
N GLU A 75 -9.76 0.36 10.15
CA GLU A 75 -10.24 1.32 9.16
C GLU A 75 -9.10 1.86 8.30
N PHE A 76 -7.99 2.24 8.93
CA PHE A 76 -6.80 2.74 8.26
C PHE A 76 -6.22 1.70 7.30
N ALA A 77 -6.18 0.42 7.71
CA ALA A 77 -5.72 -0.66 6.85
C ALA A 77 -6.63 -0.84 5.63
N LEU A 78 -7.95 -0.71 5.79
CA LEU A 78 -8.91 -0.81 4.68
C LEU A 78 -8.75 0.33 3.68
N GLU A 79 -8.69 1.57 4.16
CA GLU A 79 -8.51 2.75 3.32
C GLU A 79 -7.13 2.75 2.62
N SER A 80 -6.08 2.34 3.34
CA SER A 80 -4.75 2.15 2.77
C SER A 80 -4.77 1.10 1.65
N LEU A 81 -5.45 -0.03 1.86
CA LEU A 81 -5.57 -1.07 0.84
C LEU A 81 -6.27 -0.53 -0.42
N ARG A 82 -7.37 0.22 -0.26
CA ARG A 82 -8.09 0.86 -1.36
C ARG A 82 -7.18 1.80 -2.13
N PHE A 83 -6.47 2.68 -1.42
CA PHE A 83 -5.50 3.61 -1.99
C PHE A 83 -4.44 2.89 -2.83
N TRP A 84 -3.77 1.87 -2.29
CA TRP A 84 -2.70 1.17 -3.00
C TRP A 84 -3.22 0.38 -4.20
N LYS A 85 -4.40 -0.23 -4.10
CA LYS A 85 -5.07 -0.89 -5.24
C LYS A 85 -5.39 0.12 -6.36
N GLU A 86 -5.82 1.33 -6.02
CA GLU A 86 -6.05 2.39 -7.00
C GLU A 86 -4.74 2.84 -7.68
N LYS A 87 -3.65 3.01 -6.91
CA LYS A 87 -2.35 3.38 -7.48
C LYS A 87 -1.79 2.29 -8.40
N LEU A 88 -1.95 1.01 -8.06
CA LEU A 88 -1.52 -0.09 -8.94
C LEU A 88 -2.24 -0.06 -10.29
N LYS A 89 -3.54 0.24 -10.30
CA LYS A 89 -4.33 0.36 -11.54
C LYS A 89 -3.85 1.49 -12.46
N LYS A 90 -3.20 2.53 -11.91
CA LYS A 90 -2.68 3.67 -12.68
C LYS A 90 -1.34 3.38 -13.39
N ILE A 91 -0.59 2.36 -12.95
CA ILE A 91 0.74 2.03 -13.52
C ILE A 91 0.62 1.20 -14.80
N GLY A 92 -0.45 0.41 -14.93
CA GLY A 92 -0.72 -0.41 -16.12
C GLY A 92 -1.50 0.30 -17.23
N LYS A 93 -1.80 1.60 -17.07
CA LYS A 93 -2.29 2.48 -18.14
C LYS A 93 -1.11 3.21 -18.76
#